data_AF-A0A7S4NTJ6-F1
#
_entry.id   AF-A0A7S4NTJ6-F1
#
_cell.length_a   1.000
_cell.length_b   1.000
_cell.length_c   1.000
_cell.angle_alpha   90.00
_cell.angle_beta   90.00
_cell.angle_gamma   90.00
#
_symmetry.space_group_name_H-M   'P 1'
#
loop_
_entity.id
_entity.type
_entity.pdbx_description
1 polymer ?
#
loop_
_entity_poly.entity_id
_entity_poly.type
_entity_poly.pdbx_seq_one_letter_code
_entity_poly.pdbx_strand_id
1 'polypeptide(L)'
;ASPSRPRPSLPTPTLPPGGWSRRLLMNSHFSNEQDNDETFEQILYAPTNNPALPISHALEKLREEIVLKGIPATSQEEEYLLRVESKSTTRGKTWKILLGAHEITFQEYMDLVALGQSSSHSKIEDDAFRTFASDSEFCARVQQCKLVRVLNAVIHQAERKRSRDQVVVYVQGMNAICGIVLLELNEIDATALLLALLEKHCPLYLNSTLDSVYIGCMVLVLSLSTRSDQMGQLVDQ
;
A
#
# COMPACT_ATOMS: atom_id res chain seq x y z
N ALA A 1 39.93 1.79 -55.67
CA ALA A 1 39.38 0.43 -55.83
C ALA A 1 39.00 -0.11 -54.46
N SER A 2 37.87 -0.81 -54.41
CA SER A 2 37.21 -1.48 -53.27
C SER A 2 36.30 -0.60 -52.37
N PRO A 3 34.97 -0.84 -52.39
CA PRO A 3 33.96 -0.08 -51.65
C PRO A 3 33.67 -0.68 -50.25
N SER A 4 33.41 0.19 -49.27
CA SER A 4 32.96 -0.16 -47.92
C SER A 4 31.48 -0.54 -47.90
N ARG A 5 31.16 -1.71 -47.31
CA ARG A 5 29.78 -2.22 -47.15
C ARG A 5 28.99 -1.41 -46.11
N PRO A 6 27.67 -1.18 -46.31
CA PRO A 6 26.80 -0.57 -45.31
C PRO A 6 26.36 -1.58 -44.23
N ARG A 7 26.13 -1.08 -42.99
CA ARG A 7 25.61 -1.84 -41.84
C ARG A 7 24.16 -2.29 -42.06
N PRO A 8 23.74 -3.46 -41.53
CA PRO A 8 22.35 -3.89 -41.56
C PRO A 8 21.50 -3.16 -40.51
N SER A 9 20.34 -2.66 -40.92
CA SER A 9 19.29 -2.08 -40.06
C SER A 9 18.44 -3.17 -39.40
N LEU A 10 18.19 -3.03 -38.09
CA LEU A 10 17.26 -3.89 -37.33
C LEU A 10 15.80 -3.60 -37.72
N PRO A 11 14.91 -4.62 -37.73
CA PRO A 11 13.51 -4.44 -38.10
C PRO A 11 12.68 -3.82 -36.96
N THR A 12 11.88 -2.83 -37.30
CA THR A 12 10.80 -2.27 -36.47
C THR A 12 9.62 -3.24 -36.34
N PRO A 13 9.02 -3.44 -35.15
CA PRO A 13 7.84 -4.29 -35.00
C PRO A 13 6.58 -3.56 -35.47
N THR A 14 5.94 -4.10 -36.50
CA THR A 14 4.60 -3.72 -36.98
C THR A 14 3.52 -4.50 -36.23
N LEU A 15 2.56 -3.79 -35.61
CA LEU A 15 1.33 -4.38 -35.05
C LEU A 15 0.38 -4.81 -36.19
N PRO A 16 -0.29 -5.98 -36.10
CA PRO A 16 -1.28 -6.39 -37.09
C PRO A 16 -2.63 -5.67 -36.87
N PRO A 17 -3.39 -5.38 -37.95
CA PRO A 17 -4.66 -4.68 -37.87
C PRO A 17 -5.80 -5.66 -37.54
N GLY A 18 -6.45 -5.44 -36.39
CA GLY A 18 -7.82 -5.89 -36.11
C GLY A 18 -8.03 -7.36 -35.74
N GLY A 19 -8.80 -7.58 -34.66
CA GLY A 19 -9.61 -8.79 -34.51
C GLY A 19 -9.34 -9.69 -33.31
N TRP A 20 -9.61 -9.21 -32.10
CA TRP A 20 -10.07 -10.08 -31.01
C TRP A 20 -11.42 -9.55 -30.51
N SER A 21 -12.45 -9.79 -31.33
CA SER A 21 -13.83 -9.61 -30.93
C SER A 21 -14.20 -10.63 -29.86
N ARG A 22 -14.67 -10.12 -28.72
CA ARG A 22 -15.84 -10.60 -27.97
C ARG A 22 -16.22 -12.06 -28.25
N ARG A 23 -15.61 -13.01 -27.54
CA ARG A 23 -16.18 -14.35 -27.38
C ARG A 23 -15.61 -15.09 -26.16
N LEU A 24 -15.89 -14.55 -24.97
CA LEU A 24 -16.31 -15.38 -23.85
C LEU A 24 -17.79 -15.05 -23.65
N LEU A 25 -18.62 -15.77 -24.41
CA LEU A 25 -20.06 -15.74 -24.32
C LEU A 25 -20.50 -16.58 -23.12
N MET A 26 -21.40 -16.00 -22.34
CA MET A 26 -22.60 -16.63 -21.79
C MET A 26 -22.39 -17.85 -20.89
N ASN A 27 -22.43 -17.61 -19.59
CA ASN A 27 -23.35 -18.35 -18.75
C ASN A 27 -24.51 -17.43 -18.40
N SER A 28 -25.58 -17.52 -19.20
CA SER A 28 -26.89 -17.02 -18.84
C SER A 28 -27.54 -18.05 -17.92
N HIS A 29 -27.30 -17.93 -16.61
CA HIS A 29 -28.31 -18.29 -15.63
C HIS A 29 -28.86 -17.00 -15.06
N PHE A 30 -30.06 -16.67 -15.54
CA PHE A 30 -30.91 -15.62 -15.03
C PHE A 30 -31.40 -16.08 -13.65
N SER A 31 -30.64 -15.75 -12.60
CA SER A 31 -31.18 -15.71 -11.24
C SER A 31 -31.61 -14.28 -11.00
N ASN A 32 -32.93 -14.09 -10.96
CA ASN A 32 -33.56 -12.86 -10.52
C ASN A 32 -33.44 -12.81 -8.98
N GLU A 33 -32.22 -12.64 -8.49
CA GLU A 33 -31.96 -12.29 -7.09
C GLU A 33 -31.73 -10.79 -7.06
N GLN A 34 -32.45 -10.08 -6.21
CA GLN A 34 -32.02 -8.74 -5.82
C GLN A 34 -30.60 -8.90 -5.26
N ASP A 35 -29.59 -8.56 -6.06
CA ASP A 35 -28.20 -8.49 -5.63
C ASP A 35 -28.14 -7.45 -4.50
N ASN A 36 -28.32 -7.93 -3.27
CA ASN A 36 -27.76 -7.32 -2.09
C ASN A 36 -26.24 -7.51 -2.22
N ASP A 37 -25.65 -6.76 -3.14
CA ASP A 37 -24.21 -6.75 -3.36
C ASP A 37 -23.59 -6.21 -2.07
N GLU A 38 -23.13 -7.12 -1.21
CA GLU A 38 -22.61 -6.76 0.10
C GLU A 38 -21.44 -5.79 -0.09
N THR A 39 -21.53 -4.62 0.53
CA THR A 39 -20.47 -3.63 0.47
C THR A 39 -19.17 -4.16 1.08
N PHE A 40 -18.02 -3.63 0.64
CA PHE A 40 -16.72 -3.98 1.21
C PHE A 40 -16.69 -3.85 2.74
N GLU A 41 -17.32 -2.81 3.29
CA GLU A 41 -17.44 -2.65 4.75
C GLU A 41 -18.26 -3.77 5.40
N GLN A 42 -19.37 -4.19 4.79
CA GLN A 42 -20.16 -5.30 5.31
C GLN A 42 -19.35 -6.60 5.38
N ILE A 43 -18.53 -6.90 4.35
CA ILE A 43 -17.65 -8.07 4.34
C ILE A 43 -16.57 -7.95 5.42
N LEU A 44 -15.97 -6.76 5.57
CA LEU A 44 -14.93 -6.49 6.58
C LEU A 44 -15.43 -6.67 8.01
N TYR A 45 -16.65 -6.20 8.30
CA TYR A 45 -17.25 -6.26 9.63
C TYR A 45 -18.10 -7.52 9.87
N ALA A 46 -18.29 -8.39 8.86
CA ALA A 46 -19.10 -9.60 8.98
C ALA A 46 -18.66 -10.52 10.14
N PRO A 47 -17.36 -10.81 10.37
CA PRO A 47 -16.94 -11.63 11.50
C PRO A 47 -17.17 -10.96 12.87
N THR A 48 -17.09 -9.62 12.92
CA THR A 48 -17.37 -8.85 14.14
C THR A 48 -18.85 -8.89 14.50
N ASN A 49 -19.71 -8.76 13.48
CA ASN A 49 -21.16 -8.76 13.65
C ASN A 49 -21.75 -10.17 13.80
N ASN A 50 -21.07 -11.19 13.28
CA ASN A 50 -21.44 -12.59 13.41
C ASN A 50 -20.22 -13.43 13.82
N PRO A 51 -19.95 -13.59 15.12
CA PRO A 51 -18.80 -14.36 15.62
C PRO A 51 -18.80 -15.84 15.22
N ALA A 52 -19.94 -16.40 14.78
CA ALA A 52 -20.02 -17.76 14.28
C ALA A 52 -19.51 -17.91 12.84
N LEU A 53 -19.30 -16.81 12.11
CA LEU A 53 -18.75 -16.81 10.77
C LEU A 53 -17.23 -17.03 10.81
N PRO A 54 -16.69 -18.05 10.14
CA PRO A 54 -15.25 -18.25 10.06
C PRO A 54 -14.58 -17.06 9.36
N ILE A 55 -13.51 -16.53 9.97
CA ILE A 55 -12.70 -15.45 9.38
C ILE A 55 -12.18 -15.85 7.98
N SER A 56 -11.85 -17.13 7.78
CA SER A 56 -11.40 -17.64 6.49
C SER A 56 -12.42 -17.42 5.37
N HIS A 57 -13.71 -17.60 5.66
CA HIS A 57 -14.77 -17.41 4.68
C HIS A 57 -14.95 -15.93 4.32
N ALA A 58 -14.91 -15.03 5.31
CA ALA A 58 -14.93 -13.59 5.05
C ALA A 58 -13.71 -13.12 4.24
N LEU A 59 -12.53 -13.70 4.51
CA LEU A 59 -11.31 -13.41 3.75
C LEU A 59 -11.35 -13.93 2.31
N GLU A 60 -11.93 -15.11 2.06
CA GLU A 60 -12.12 -15.64 0.72
C GLU A 60 -13.03 -14.74 -0.09
N LYS A 61 -14.19 -14.37 0.47
CA LYS A 61 -15.13 -13.43 -0.17
C LYS A 61 -14.49 -12.07 -0.44
N LEU A 62 -13.75 -11.52 0.53
CA LEU A 62 -13.03 -10.27 0.35
C LEU A 62 -12.00 -10.34 -0.79
N ARG A 63 -11.24 -11.44 -0.90
CA ARG A 63 -10.28 -11.63 -1.98
C ARG A 63 -10.95 -11.75 -3.35
N GLU A 64 -12.07 -12.45 -3.42
CA GLU A 64 -12.86 -12.58 -4.64
C GLU A 64 -13.35 -11.21 -5.13
N GLU A 65 -13.95 -10.41 -4.24
CA GLU A 65 -14.42 -9.06 -4.56
C GLU A 65 -13.27 -8.14 -5.02
N ILE A 66 -12.10 -8.23 -4.39
CA ILE A 66 -10.92 -7.45 -4.80
C ILE A 66 -10.44 -7.85 -6.19
N VAL A 67 -10.45 -9.15 -6.52
CA VAL A 67 -10.05 -9.63 -7.85
C VAL A 67 -11.04 -9.21 -8.92
N LEU A 68 -12.34 -9.24 -8.61
CA LEU A 68 -13.41 -8.93 -9.57
C LEU A 68 -13.62 -7.43 -9.77
N LYS A 69 -13.65 -6.67 -8.67
CA LYS A 69 -14.08 -5.26 -8.65
C LYS A 69 -12.97 -4.28 -8.26
N GLY A 70 -11.86 -4.77 -7.71
CA GLY A 70 -10.81 -3.93 -7.12
C GLY A 70 -11.19 -3.42 -5.73
N ILE A 71 -10.26 -2.73 -5.06
CA ILE A 71 -10.56 -2.06 -3.79
C ILE A 71 -11.22 -0.71 -4.11
N PRO A 72 -12.38 -0.36 -3.54
CA PRO A 72 -13.06 0.91 -3.79
C PRO A 72 -12.18 2.13 -3.53
N ALA A 73 -12.40 3.19 -4.31
CA ALA A 73 -11.75 4.47 -4.09
C ALA A 73 -12.18 5.09 -2.75
N THR A 74 -11.22 5.69 -2.05
CA THR A 74 -11.48 6.41 -0.80
C THR A 74 -12.40 7.58 -1.07
N SER A 75 -13.53 7.61 -0.39
CA SER A 75 -14.52 8.67 -0.52
C SER A 75 -14.05 9.95 0.18
N GLN A 76 -14.64 11.09 -0.19
CA GLN A 76 -14.38 12.37 0.49
C GLN A 76 -14.78 12.33 1.98
N GLU A 77 -15.82 11.55 2.32
CA GLU A 77 -16.25 11.33 3.69
C GLU A 77 -15.19 10.56 4.49
N GLU A 78 -14.66 9.47 3.95
CA GLU A 78 -13.59 8.71 4.59
C GLU A 78 -12.31 9.54 4.75
N GLU A 79 -11.95 10.35 3.75
CA GLU A 79 -10.80 11.26 3.85
C GLU A 79 -11.01 12.29 4.98
N TYR A 80 -12.22 12.84 5.09
CA TYR A 80 -12.58 13.78 6.16
C TYR A 80 -12.50 13.09 7.53
N LEU A 81 -13.08 11.90 7.68
CA LEU A 81 -13.07 11.13 8.93
C LEU A 81 -11.64 10.70 9.31
N LEU A 82 -10.78 10.37 8.35
CA LEU A 82 -9.38 10.10 8.60
C LEU A 82 -8.66 11.33 9.16
N ARG A 83 -8.89 12.51 8.59
CA ARG A 83 -8.24 13.74 9.04
C ARG A 83 -8.72 14.22 10.41
N VAL A 84 -10.04 14.18 10.65
CA VAL A 84 -10.66 14.82 11.83
C VAL A 84 -10.80 13.84 12.99
N GLU A 85 -11.16 12.59 12.72
CA GLU A 85 -11.46 11.59 13.74
C GLU A 85 -10.39 10.49 13.81
N SER A 86 -9.33 10.58 12.99
CA SER A 86 -8.31 9.52 12.87
C SER A 86 -8.89 8.16 12.52
N LYS A 87 -10.02 8.12 11.79
CA LYS A 87 -10.65 6.89 11.33
C LYS A 87 -10.04 6.44 10.00
N SER A 88 -9.34 5.32 10.04
CA SER A 88 -8.78 4.68 8.84
C SER A 88 -9.86 4.35 7.81
N THR A 89 -9.51 4.48 6.53
CA THR A 89 -10.42 4.27 5.39
C THR A 89 -10.68 2.78 5.19
N THR A 90 -11.74 2.45 4.45
CA THR A 90 -12.05 1.06 4.05
C THR A 90 -10.87 0.45 3.32
N ARG A 91 -10.30 1.19 2.36
CA ARG A 91 -9.12 0.76 1.59
C ARG A 91 -7.92 0.46 2.50
N GLY A 92 -7.60 1.35 3.43
CA GLY A 92 -6.52 1.15 4.38
C GLY A 92 -6.75 -0.06 5.30
N LYS A 93 -7.98 -0.25 5.81
CA LYS A 93 -8.36 -1.42 6.62
C LYS A 93 -8.23 -2.72 5.83
N THR A 94 -8.64 -2.73 4.56
CA THR A 94 -8.45 -3.87 3.66
C THR A 94 -6.96 -4.22 3.53
N TRP A 95 -6.08 -3.24 3.36
CA TRP A 95 -4.63 -3.49 3.31
C TRP A 95 -4.09 -4.13 4.60
N LYS A 96 -4.51 -3.65 5.77
CA LYS A 96 -4.13 -4.26 7.06
C LYS A 96 -4.50 -5.73 7.13
N ILE A 97 -5.72 -6.06 6.72
CA ILE A 97 -6.24 -7.42 6.76
C ILE A 97 -5.48 -8.32 5.77
N LEU A 98 -5.28 -7.86 4.53
CA LEU A 98 -4.57 -8.64 3.50
C LEU A 98 -3.11 -8.90 3.89
N LEU A 99 -2.44 -7.92 4.49
CA LEU A 99 -1.05 -8.06 4.93
C LEU A 99 -0.92 -8.76 6.30
N GLY A 100 -2.04 -9.07 6.97
CA GLY A 100 -2.04 -9.68 8.29
C GLY A 100 -1.31 -8.82 9.32
N ALA A 101 -1.55 -7.51 9.28
CA ALA A 101 -0.96 -6.56 10.21
C ALA A 101 -1.57 -6.75 11.61
N HIS A 102 -0.70 -6.88 12.61
CA HIS A 102 -1.13 -6.96 14.00
C HIS A 102 -1.63 -5.61 14.48
N GLU A 103 -2.56 -5.61 15.43
CA GLU A 103 -2.97 -4.36 16.08
C GLU A 103 -1.84 -3.82 16.96
N ILE A 104 -1.68 -2.51 16.92
CA ILE A 104 -0.87 -1.75 17.87
C ILE A 104 -1.86 -0.94 18.69
N THR A 105 -1.77 -1.05 20.00
CA THR A 105 -2.62 -0.28 20.90
C THR A 105 -2.21 1.19 20.91
N PHE A 106 -3.14 2.06 21.28
CA PHE A 106 -2.83 3.49 21.48
C PHE A 106 -1.64 3.69 22.43
N GLN A 107 -1.61 2.95 23.54
CA GLN A 107 -0.54 3.08 24.52
C GLN A 107 0.82 2.65 23.96
N GLU A 108 0.89 1.50 23.27
CA GLU A 108 2.13 1.04 22.63
C GLU A 108 2.67 2.05 21.62
N TYR A 109 1.78 2.64 20.81
CA TYR A 109 2.17 3.68 19.86
C TYR A 109 2.69 4.94 20.58
N MET A 110 2.00 5.39 21.63
CA MET A 110 2.45 6.54 22.42
C MET A 110 3.79 6.30 23.09
N ASP A 111 4.03 5.09 23.60
CA ASP A 111 5.33 4.70 24.19
C ASP A 111 6.45 4.73 23.15
N LEU A 112 6.17 4.36 21.90
CA LEU A 112 7.12 4.46 20.79
C LEU A 112 7.40 5.92 20.41
N VAL A 113 6.37 6.76 20.34
CA VAL A 113 6.53 8.21 20.07
C VAL A 113 7.32 8.89 21.18
N ALA A 114 7.10 8.50 22.44
CA ALA A 114 7.79 9.05 23.60
C ALA A 114 9.31 8.78 23.61
N LEU A 115 9.79 7.75 22.89
CA LEU A 115 11.23 7.53 22.70
C LEU A 115 11.89 8.63 21.85
N GLY A 116 11.10 9.40 21.09
CA GLY A 116 11.60 10.49 20.27
C GLY A 116 12.44 10.02 19.08
N GLN A 117 13.58 10.68 18.88
CA GLN A 117 14.42 10.47 17.70
C GLN A 117 15.07 9.07 17.71
N SER A 118 14.97 8.35 16.60
CA SER A 118 15.68 7.09 16.39
C SER A 118 17.11 7.31 15.90
N SER A 119 17.89 6.23 15.83
CA SER A 119 19.22 6.18 15.20
C SER A 119 19.23 6.70 13.74
N SER A 120 18.08 6.66 13.07
CA SER A 120 17.91 7.07 11.67
C SER A 120 17.20 8.41 11.49
N HIS A 121 16.96 9.18 12.56
CA HIS A 121 16.11 10.37 12.55
C HIS A 121 16.51 11.41 11.49
N SER A 122 17.79 11.78 11.41
CA SER A 122 18.25 12.77 10.43
C SER A 122 17.97 12.34 8.98
N LYS A 123 18.19 11.07 8.64
CA LYS A 123 17.85 10.54 7.31
C LYS A 123 16.35 10.55 7.06
N ILE A 124 15.57 10.19 8.06
CA ILE A 124 14.10 10.20 7.99
C ILE A 124 13.60 11.64 7.73
N GLU A 125 14.15 12.64 8.42
CA GLU A 125 13.75 14.03 8.26
C GLU A 125 14.07 14.57 6.85
N ASP A 126 15.29 14.31 6.37
CA ASP A 126 15.71 14.67 5.01
C ASP A 126 14.82 14.01 3.94
N ASP A 127 14.48 12.74 4.13
CA ASP A 127 13.59 11.98 3.23
C ASP A 127 12.16 12.51 3.29
N ALA A 128 11.63 12.73 4.49
CA ALA A 128 10.28 13.26 4.69
C ALA A 128 10.12 14.63 4.05
N PHE A 129 11.12 15.51 4.13
CA PHE A 129 11.07 16.86 3.55
C PHE A 129 10.84 16.84 2.04
N ARG A 130 11.44 15.87 1.33
CA ARG A 130 11.31 15.74 -0.13
C ARG A 130 10.22 14.76 -0.58
N THR A 131 9.52 14.13 0.36
CA THR A 131 8.49 13.12 0.05
C THR A 131 7.26 13.79 -0.55
N PHE A 132 7.05 13.56 -1.86
CA PHE A 132 5.93 14.14 -2.62
C PHE A 132 5.79 15.67 -2.44
N ALA A 133 6.90 16.38 -2.23
CA ALA A 133 6.89 17.80 -1.88
C ALA A 133 6.27 18.71 -2.95
N SER A 134 6.23 18.25 -4.20
CA SER A 134 5.59 18.96 -5.32
C SER A 134 4.09 18.67 -5.46
N ASP A 135 3.55 17.70 -4.71
CA ASP A 135 2.15 17.30 -4.77
C ASP A 135 1.35 18.04 -3.68
N SER A 136 0.61 19.07 -4.11
CA SER A 136 -0.19 19.89 -3.21
C SER A 136 -1.33 19.11 -2.54
N GLU A 137 -1.89 18.11 -3.21
CA GLU A 137 -2.98 17.31 -2.64
C GLU A 137 -2.42 16.40 -1.53
N PHE A 138 -1.28 15.78 -1.79
CA PHE A 138 -0.55 15.03 -0.77
C PHE A 138 -0.20 15.91 0.43
N CYS A 139 0.42 17.07 0.21
CA CYS A 139 0.82 17.96 1.31
C CYS A 139 -0.38 18.47 2.13
N ALA A 140 -1.56 18.60 1.52
CA ALA A 140 -2.80 18.94 2.22
C ALA A 140 -3.35 17.77 3.06
N ARG A 141 -3.01 16.52 2.73
CA ARG A 141 -3.49 15.30 3.40
C ARG A 141 -2.52 14.80 4.47
N VAL A 142 -1.22 14.81 4.18
CA VAL A 142 -0.19 14.18 5.00
C VAL A 142 0.81 15.22 5.46
N GLN A 143 0.81 15.47 6.75
CA GLN A 143 1.79 16.37 7.37
C GLN A 143 3.15 15.68 7.50
N GLN A 144 4.23 16.40 7.16
CA GLN A 144 5.61 15.90 7.30
C GLN A 144 5.91 15.38 8.72
N CYS A 145 5.38 16.04 9.74
CA CYS A 145 5.59 15.60 11.13
C CYS A 145 4.98 14.21 11.43
N LYS A 146 3.86 13.83 10.76
CA LYS A 146 3.28 12.49 10.88
C LYS A 146 4.18 11.43 10.26
N LEU A 147 4.68 11.69 9.05
CA LEU A 147 5.68 10.84 8.38
C LEU A 147 6.88 10.57 9.29
N VAL A 148 7.49 11.64 9.81
CA VAL A 148 8.66 11.54 10.68
C VAL A 148 8.35 10.76 11.95
N ARG A 149 7.23 11.04 12.63
CA ARG A 149 6.84 10.31 13.85
C ARG A 149 6.63 8.82 13.60
N VAL A 150 5.84 8.47 12.59
CA VAL A 150 5.53 7.07 12.25
C VAL A 150 6.80 6.32 11.89
N LEU A 151 7.67 6.90 11.04
CA LEU A 151 8.92 6.24 10.66
C LEU A 151 9.86 6.02 11.84
N ASN A 152 10.01 7.00 12.75
CA ASN A 152 10.81 6.81 13.96
C ASN A 152 10.21 5.73 14.88
N ALA A 153 8.88 5.72 15.06
CA ALA A 153 8.20 4.68 15.84
C ALA A 153 8.40 3.27 15.27
N VAL A 154 8.35 3.13 13.93
CA VAL A 154 8.61 1.86 13.23
C VAL A 154 10.05 1.40 13.49
N ILE A 155 11.05 2.28 13.40
CA ILE A 155 12.45 1.93 13.67
C ILE A 155 12.62 1.45 15.12
N HIS A 156 12.11 2.21 16.10
CA HIS A 156 12.17 1.81 17.52
C HIS A 156 11.54 0.44 17.76
N GLN A 157 10.39 0.17 17.16
CA GLN A 157 9.69 -1.11 17.33
C GLN A 157 10.44 -2.27 16.67
N ALA A 158 11.04 -2.05 15.49
CA ALA A 158 11.87 -3.03 14.82
C ALA A 158 13.15 -3.34 15.63
N GLU A 159 13.78 -2.32 16.22
CA GLU A 159 14.96 -2.47 17.09
C GLU A 159 14.63 -3.27 18.36
N ARG A 160 13.44 -3.09 18.95
CA ARG A 160 12.99 -3.87 20.11
C ARG A 160 12.85 -5.36 19.84
N LYS A 161 12.43 -5.74 18.63
CA LYS A 161 12.16 -7.13 18.24
C LYS A 161 13.40 -7.88 17.77
N ARG A 162 14.43 -7.18 17.31
CA ARG A 162 15.68 -7.80 16.85
C ARG A 162 16.64 -8.04 18.02
N SER A 163 17.44 -9.09 17.92
CA SER A 163 18.55 -9.34 18.86
C SER A 163 19.48 -8.13 18.86
N ARG A 164 20.11 -7.83 20.02
CA ARG A 164 21.01 -6.66 20.21
C ARG A 164 22.11 -6.49 19.14
N ASP A 165 22.46 -7.56 18.42
CA ASP A 165 23.50 -7.55 17.39
C ASP A 165 23.00 -7.23 15.97
N GLN A 166 21.69 -7.14 15.74
CA GLN A 166 21.15 -6.79 14.42
C GLN A 166 20.69 -5.33 14.37
N VAL A 167 21.44 -4.51 13.65
CA VAL A 167 21.10 -3.10 13.39
C VAL A 167 19.92 -3.03 12.43
N VAL A 168 18.87 -2.30 12.81
CA VAL A 168 17.79 -1.92 11.90
C VAL A 168 18.24 -0.67 11.15
N VAL A 169 18.22 -0.73 9.82
CA VAL A 169 18.62 0.40 8.98
C VAL A 169 17.42 0.95 8.25
N TYR A 170 17.16 2.26 8.43
CA TYR A 170 16.24 2.98 7.56
C TYR A 170 16.78 3.01 6.12
N VAL A 171 15.94 2.62 5.16
CA VAL A 171 16.26 2.59 3.73
C VAL A 171 15.44 3.63 2.98
N GLN A 172 16.11 4.35 2.07
CA GLN A 172 15.46 5.34 1.20
C GLN A 172 14.30 4.70 0.43
N GLY A 173 13.14 5.36 0.43
CA GLY A 173 11.89 4.85 -0.13
C GLY A 173 10.89 4.39 0.93
N MET A 174 11.34 4.10 2.17
CA MET A 174 10.42 3.87 3.31
C MET A 174 9.47 5.05 3.52
N ASN A 175 9.96 6.28 3.35
CA ASN A 175 9.19 7.52 3.37
C ASN A 175 8.04 7.55 2.34
N ALA A 176 8.29 7.09 1.11
CA ALA A 176 7.27 7.08 0.06
C ALA A 176 6.16 6.09 0.40
N ILE A 177 6.50 4.88 0.86
CA ILE A 177 5.53 3.87 1.31
C ILE A 177 4.73 4.43 2.49
N CYS A 178 5.40 4.99 3.50
CA CYS A 178 4.74 5.59 4.65
C CYS A 178 3.78 6.72 4.24
N GLY A 179 4.17 7.56 3.27
CA GLY A 179 3.32 8.62 2.73
C GLY A 179 2.03 8.07 2.13
N ILE A 180 2.13 7.06 1.27
CA ILE A 180 0.95 6.42 0.66
C ILE A 180 0.06 5.78 1.73
N VAL A 181 0.67 5.10 2.71
CA VAL A 181 -0.08 4.49 3.81
C VAL A 181 -0.83 5.54 4.64
N LEU A 182 -0.22 6.70 4.89
CA LEU A 182 -0.84 7.80 5.63
C LEU A 182 -1.96 8.53 4.87
N LEU A 183 -2.11 8.29 3.56
CA LEU A 183 -3.30 8.75 2.82
C LEU A 183 -4.56 7.96 3.17
N GLU A 184 -4.42 6.77 3.75
CA GLU A 184 -5.50 5.80 4.00
C GLU A 184 -5.62 5.37 5.47
N LEU A 185 -4.54 5.49 6.26
CA LEU A 185 -4.47 5.02 7.64
C LEU A 185 -4.08 6.13 8.60
N ASN A 186 -4.62 6.07 9.82
CA ASN A 186 -4.11 6.89 10.93
C ASN A 186 -2.70 6.46 11.34
N GLU A 187 -2.01 7.24 12.19
CA GLU A 187 -0.60 6.99 12.55
C GLU A 187 -0.38 5.61 13.21
N ILE A 188 -1.33 5.14 14.02
CA ILE A 188 -1.24 3.86 14.74
C ILE A 188 -1.36 2.70 13.75
N ASP A 189 -2.38 2.74 12.91
CA ASP A 189 -2.67 1.76 11.89
C ASP A 189 -1.58 1.73 10.81
N ALA A 190 -1.04 2.91 10.45
CA ALA A 190 0.08 3.04 9.53
C ALA A 190 1.34 2.40 10.10
N THR A 191 1.63 2.61 11.38
CA THR A 191 2.76 1.98 12.09
C THR A 191 2.62 0.45 12.05
N ALA A 192 1.42 -0.06 12.36
CA ALA A 192 1.12 -1.49 12.32
C ALA A 192 1.31 -2.10 10.92
N LEU A 193 0.78 -1.44 9.89
CA LEU A 193 0.88 -1.90 8.51
C LEU A 193 2.33 -1.91 8.04
N LEU A 194 3.09 -0.83 8.31
CA LEU A 194 4.49 -0.72 7.93
C LEU A 194 5.34 -1.80 8.59
N LEU A 195 5.16 -2.06 9.89
CA LEU A 195 5.87 -3.14 10.57
C LEU A 195 5.55 -4.51 9.96
N ALA A 196 4.28 -4.77 9.62
CA ALA A 196 3.90 -6.01 8.96
C ALA A 196 4.57 -6.15 7.57
N LEU A 197 4.58 -5.07 6.79
CA LEU A 197 5.21 -5.04 5.48
C LEU A 197 6.72 -5.28 5.57
N LEU A 198 7.40 -4.57 6.47
CA LEU A 198 8.86 -4.64 6.63
C LEU A 198 9.33 -5.95 7.26
N GLU A 199 8.61 -6.49 8.25
CA GLU A 199 9.03 -7.69 8.97
C GLU A 199 8.64 -8.97 8.23
N LYS A 200 7.45 -9.03 7.63
CA LYS A 200 6.89 -10.27 7.08
C LYS A 200 7.05 -10.38 5.57
N HIS A 201 6.80 -9.29 4.85
CA HIS A 201 6.69 -9.32 3.39
C HIS A 201 7.97 -8.84 2.70
N CYS A 202 8.73 -7.96 3.34
CA CYS A 202 9.96 -7.38 2.80
C CYS A 202 11.09 -7.31 3.86
N PRO A 203 11.48 -8.43 4.51
CA PRO A 203 12.50 -8.43 5.58
C PRO A 203 13.87 -7.92 5.11
N LEU A 204 14.16 -8.04 3.81
CA LEU A 204 15.39 -7.54 3.19
C LEU A 204 15.42 -6.01 3.06
N TYR A 205 14.26 -5.34 3.16
CA TYR A 205 14.15 -3.89 3.12
C TYR A 205 14.85 -3.23 4.33
N LEU A 206 15.02 -3.96 5.43
CA LEU A 206 15.74 -3.50 6.61
C LEU A 206 17.25 -3.77 6.56
N ASN A 207 17.75 -4.43 5.52
CA ASN A 207 19.13 -4.95 5.44
C ASN A 207 20.00 -4.29 4.34
N SER A 208 19.55 -3.17 3.73
CA SER A 208 20.33 -2.33 2.81
C SER A 208 20.82 -2.98 1.49
N THR A 209 20.10 -3.95 0.92
CA THR A 209 20.41 -4.46 -0.42
C THR A 209 19.38 -3.97 -1.45
N LEU A 210 19.86 -3.33 -2.51
CA LEU A 210 19.12 -2.53 -3.50
C LEU A 210 18.08 -3.30 -4.35
N ASP A 211 17.93 -4.62 -4.20
CA ASP A 211 16.98 -5.42 -4.99
C ASP A 211 15.56 -5.50 -4.39
N SER A 212 15.33 -4.92 -3.20
CA SER A 212 14.11 -5.13 -2.41
C SER A 212 12.99 -4.09 -2.62
N VAL A 213 13.25 -3.01 -3.36
CA VAL A 213 12.29 -1.92 -3.62
C VAL A 213 11.13 -2.36 -4.53
N TYR A 214 11.39 -3.31 -5.44
CA TYR A 214 10.42 -3.69 -6.47
C TYR A 214 9.26 -4.56 -5.93
N ILE A 215 9.51 -5.45 -4.96
CA ILE A 215 8.52 -6.44 -4.52
C ILE A 215 7.51 -5.82 -3.53
N GLY A 216 7.97 -4.95 -2.62
CA GLY A 216 7.09 -4.26 -1.67
C GLY A 216 6.20 -3.21 -2.33
N CYS A 217 6.73 -2.50 -3.33
CA CYS A 217 5.95 -1.56 -4.13
C CYS A 217 4.91 -2.28 -4.99
N MET A 218 5.18 -3.47 -5.54
CA MET A 218 4.23 -4.14 -6.43
C MET A 218 2.91 -4.51 -5.74
N VAL A 219 2.93 -4.93 -4.47
CA VAL A 219 1.69 -5.28 -3.75
C VAL A 219 0.86 -4.04 -3.43
N LEU A 220 1.51 -2.94 -3.00
CA LEU A 220 0.82 -1.67 -2.74
C LEU A 220 0.33 -1.03 -4.06
N VAL A 221 1.17 -1.00 -5.10
CA VAL A 221 0.87 -0.44 -6.43
C VAL A 221 -0.19 -1.23 -7.18
N LEU A 222 -0.21 -2.57 -7.08
CA LEU A 222 -1.31 -3.37 -7.64
C LEU A 222 -2.63 -3.12 -6.90
N SER A 223 -2.58 -2.84 -5.60
CA SER A 223 -3.75 -2.44 -4.82
C SER A 223 -4.23 -1.01 -5.14
N LEU A 224 -3.31 -0.13 -5.56
CA LEU A 224 -3.57 1.27 -5.95
C LEU A 224 -4.02 1.41 -7.42
N SER A 225 -3.57 0.51 -8.31
CA SER A 225 -3.81 0.61 -9.75
C SER A 225 -5.22 0.16 -10.19
N THR A 226 -6.06 -0.32 -9.26
CA THR A 226 -7.42 -0.76 -9.59
C THR A 226 -8.43 0.36 -9.84
N ARG A 227 -8.03 1.63 -9.72
CA ARG A 227 -8.47 2.78 -10.56
C ARG A 227 -8.10 4.08 -9.87
N SER A 228 -6.99 4.66 -10.28
CA SER A 228 -6.78 6.10 -10.27
C SER A 228 -6.25 6.43 -11.65
N ASP A 229 -7.11 6.99 -12.50
CA ASP A 229 -6.71 7.59 -13.79
C ASP A 229 -5.72 8.76 -13.60
N GLN A 230 -5.32 9.08 -12.36
CA GLN A 230 -4.39 10.15 -12.02
C GLN A 230 -2.98 9.67 -11.61
N MET A 231 -2.78 8.40 -11.24
CA MET A 231 -1.44 7.90 -10.81
C MET A 231 -0.64 7.23 -11.94
N GLY A 232 -1.27 6.87 -13.06
CA GLY A 232 -0.60 6.24 -14.20
C GLY A 232 0.47 7.11 -14.88
N GLN A 233 0.59 8.39 -14.53
CA GLN A 233 1.62 9.29 -15.05
C GLN A 233 2.87 9.36 -14.15
N LEU A 234 2.85 8.76 -12.95
CA LEU A 234 3.92 8.88 -11.94
C LEU A 234 4.93 7.72 -11.93
N VAL A 235 4.73 6.68 -12.74
CA VAL A 235 5.68 5.57 -12.88
C VAL A 235 6.53 5.68 -14.16
N ASP A 236 6.14 6.56 -15.09
CA ASP A 236 6.80 6.75 -16.39
C ASP A 236 7.69 8.02 -16.47
N GLN A 237 8.08 8.62 -15.33
CA GLN A 237 9.03 9.75 -15.29
C GLN A 237 10.26 9.47 -14.43
#